data_AF-A0A8H7V8V7-F1
#
_entry.id   AF-A0A8H7V8V7-F1
#
_cell.length_a   1.000
_cell.length_b   1.000
_cell.length_c   1.000
_cell.angle_alpha   90.00
_cell.angle_beta   90.00
_cell.angle_gamma   90.00
#
_symmetry.space_group_name_H-M   'P 1'
#
loop_
_entity.id
_entity.type
_entity.pdbx_description
1 polymer ?
#
loop_
_entity_poly.entity_id
_entity_poly.type
_entity_poly.pdbx_seq_one_letter_code
_entity_poly.pdbx_strand_id
1 'polypeptide(L)'
;MVGRPSGILNLRSFDKIPIGATILAIMLASDQTTVSSNFKYKAYPLYLKLGNTPLEIRNKIGSHASRVLAYFPILDKPADGKNRTWWSLANAAIIHQCLKIIFAPFAKRPPFT
;
A
#
# COMPACT_ATOMS: atom_id res chain seq x y z
N MET A 1 24.68 -0.25 31.85
CA MET A 1 24.01 -0.88 30.68
C MET A 1 22.64 -0.23 30.54
N VAL A 2 22.53 0.80 29.70
CA VAL A 2 21.30 1.59 29.53
C VAL A 2 20.43 0.91 28.49
N GLY A 3 19.28 0.39 28.93
CA GLY A 3 18.27 -0.22 28.06
C GLY A 3 17.73 0.81 27.07
N ARG A 4 17.78 0.48 25.78
CA ARG A 4 17.19 1.29 24.71
C ARG A 4 15.67 1.35 24.90
N PRO A 5 15.02 2.51 24.79
CA PRO A 5 13.57 2.57 24.72
C PRO A 5 13.15 2.10 23.34
N SER A 6 12.82 0.82 23.23
CA SER A 6 12.17 0.24 22.05
C SER A 6 10.77 0.82 21.94
N GLY A 7 10.63 1.94 21.25
CA GLY A 7 9.35 2.48 20.79
C GLY A 7 8.71 1.52 19.78
N ILE A 8 8.14 0.43 20.28
CA ILE A 8 7.40 -0.55 19.49
C ILE A 8 5.91 -0.21 19.64
N LEU A 9 5.32 0.20 18.52
CA LEU A 9 3.88 0.28 18.21
C LEU A 9 2.96 -0.11 19.38
N ASN A 10 2.35 0.88 20.03
CA ASN A 10 1.33 0.71 21.07
C ASN A 10 0.04 0.15 20.43
N LEU A 11 0.01 -1.16 20.14
CA LEU A 11 -1.12 -1.89 19.57
C LEU A 11 -2.04 -2.35 20.71
N ARG A 12 -2.93 -1.44 21.15
CA ARG A 12 -3.87 -1.61 22.27
C ARG A 12 -4.98 -2.67 22.07
N SER A 13 -4.80 -3.68 21.20
CA SER A 13 -5.90 -4.56 20.80
C SER A 13 -5.57 -6.05 20.73
N PHE A 14 -4.37 -6.48 21.15
CA PHE A 14 -4.03 -7.91 21.17
C PHE A 14 -4.83 -8.70 22.21
N ASP A 15 -5.34 -8.06 23.27
CA ASP A 15 -6.12 -8.72 24.33
C ASP A 15 -7.48 -9.25 23.87
N LYS A 16 -7.94 -8.86 22.67
CA LYS A 16 -9.25 -9.25 22.10
C LYS A 16 -9.13 -10.30 20.99
N ILE A 17 -7.98 -10.94 20.84
CA ILE A 17 -7.76 -11.94 19.80
C ILE A 17 -8.23 -13.30 20.34
N PRO A 18 -9.17 -13.98 19.65
CA PRO A 18 -9.62 -15.29 20.10
C PRO A 18 -8.48 -16.29 20.08
N ILE A 19 -8.50 -17.23 21.03
CA ILE A 19 -7.50 -18.29 21.12
C ILE A 19 -7.46 -19.06 19.78
N GLY A 20 -6.27 -19.24 19.21
CA GLY A 20 -6.08 -19.90 17.92
C GLY A 20 -6.18 -19.00 16.68
N ALA A 21 -6.43 -17.70 16.82
CA ALA A 21 -6.40 -16.79 15.67
C ALA A 21 -4.96 -16.37 15.28
N THR A 22 -4.70 -16.32 13.98
CA THR A 22 -3.44 -15.83 13.40
C THR A 22 -3.60 -14.38 12.96
N ILE A 23 -2.69 -13.52 13.43
CA ILE A 23 -2.66 -12.12 13.07
C ILE A 23 -2.02 -11.99 11.70
N LEU A 24 -2.77 -11.49 10.71
CA LEU A 24 -2.26 -11.27 9.36
C LEU A 24 -1.85 -9.82 9.17
N ALA A 25 -0.55 -9.57 9.01
CA ALA A 25 -0.07 -8.26 8.59
C ALA A 25 -0.33 -8.07 7.09
N ILE A 26 -0.89 -6.91 6.73
CA ILE A 26 -1.12 -6.51 5.35
C ILE A 26 -0.18 -5.33 5.03
N MET A 27 0.57 -5.43 3.94
CA MET A 27 1.46 -4.39 3.45
C MET A 27 0.97 -3.87 2.11
N LEU A 28 0.92 -2.54 2.00
CA LEU A 28 0.58 -1.82 0.78
C LEU A 28 1.81 -1.12 0.25
N ALA A 29 2.09 -1.26 -1.04
CA ALA A 29 3.22 -0.62 -1.68
C ALA A 29 2.82 -0.14 -3.08
N SER A 30 3.20 1.07 -3.45
CA SER A 30 3.07 1.56 -4.82
C SER A 30 4.45 1.75 -5.41
N ASP A 31 4.64 1.33 -6.65
CA ASP A 31 5.88 1.56 -7.40
C ASP A 31 5.57 2.04 -8.81
N GLN A 32 6.49 2.75 -9.45
CA GLN A 32 6.35 3.17 -10.83
C GLN A 32 6.81 2.02 -11.73
N THR A 33 5.88 1.47 -12.52
CA THR A 33 6.21 0.42 -13.49
C THR A 33 6.07 0.93 -14.92
N THR A 34 6.89 0.37 -15.80
CA THR A 34 6.81 0.63 -17.23
C THR A 34 5.97 -0.46 -17.88
N VAL A 35 4.90 -0.07 -18.58
CA VAL A 35 3.94 -1.02 -19.18
C VAL A 35 4.31 -1.38 -20.63
N SER A 36 5.15 -0.57 -21.28
CA SER A 36 5.50 -0.75 -22.68
C SER A 36 6.98 -1.05 -22.87
N SER A 37 7.29 -1.97 -23.80
CA SER A 37 8.65 -2.26 -24.25
C SER A 37 9.41 -1.01 -24.73
N ASN A 38 8.68 0.05 -25.13
CA ASN A 38 9.24 1.30 -25.61
C ASN A 38 9.38 2.37 -24.51
N PHE A 39 9.20 2.00 -23.23
CA PHE A 39 9.32 2.89 -22.05
C PHE A 39 8.42 4.13 -22.00
N LYS A 40 7.49 4.27 -22.96
CA LYS A 40 6.66 5.46 -23.11
C LYS A 40 5.50 5.53 -22.12
N TYR A 41 4.92 4.38 -21.78
CA TYR A 41 3.76 4.29 -20.88
C TYR A 41 4.19 3.83 -19.50
N LYS A 42 3.93 4.68 -18.52
CA LYS A 42 4.13 4.41 -17.11
C LYS A 42 2.81 4.02 -16.47
N ALA A 43 2.86 3.26 -15.40
CA ALA A 43 1.73 2.99 -14.53
C ALA A 43 2.22 2.99 -13.08
N TYR A 44 1.30 3.24 -12.16
CA TYR A 44 1.56 3.22 -10.72
C TYR A 44 0.65 2.18 -10.07
N PRO A 45 0.99 0.89 -10.15
CA PRO A 45 0.25 -0.16 -9.45
C PRO A 45 0.35 0.00 -7.93
N LEU A 46 -0.77 -0.20 -7.26
CA LEU A 46 -0.86 -0.46 -5.82
C LEU A 46 -0.79 -1.97 -5.59
N TYR A 47 0.28 -2.45 -4.97
CA TYR A 47 0.48 -3.84 -4.58
C TYR A 47 -0.02 -4.10 -3.16
N LEU A 48 -0.66 -5.25 -2.99
CA LEU A 48 -1.04 -5.85 -1.72
C LEU A 48 -0.13 -7.05 -1.44
N LYS A 49 0.49 -7.09 -0.26
CA LYS A 49 1.36 -8.20 0.19
C LYS A 49 1.00 -8.63 1.60
N LEU A 50 1.23 -9.90 1.91
CA LEU A 50 1.14 -10.41 3.28
C LEU A 50 2.48 -10.22 4.00
N GLY A 51 2.46 -9.48 5.09
CA GLY A 51 3.64 -9.18 5.90
C GLY A 51 4.19 -10.41 6.62
N ASN A 52 3.34 -11.41 6.88
CA ASN A 52 3.71 -12.66 7.54
C ASN A 52 4.50 -13.62 6.64
N THR A 53 4.54 -13.37 5.32
CA THR A 53 5.27 -14.23 4.38
C THR A 53 6.78 -13.93 4.43
N PRO A 54 7.65 -14.94 4.52
CA PRO A 54 9.12 -14.75 4.46
C PRO A 54 9.57 -13.95 3.24
N LEU A 55 10.64 -13.17 3.37
CA LEU A 55 11.15 -12.28 2.32
C LEU A 55 11.46 -13.04 1.01
N GLU A 56 12.06 -14.22 1.13
CA GLU A 56 12.43 -15.06 -0.02
C GLU A 56 11.19 -15.46 -0.83
N ILE A 57 10.13 -15.92 -0.14
CA ILE A 57 8.87 -16.29 -0.78
C ILE A 57 8.20 -15.04 -1.35
N ARG A 58 8.22 -13.91 -0.63
CA ARG A 58 7.59 -12.66 -1.04
C ARG A 58 8.13 -12.09 -2.36
N ASN A 59 9.43 -12.26 -2.59
CA ASN A 59 10.14 -11.75 -3.77
C ASN A 59 10.35 -12.81 -4.87
N LYS A 60 10.05 -14.08 -4.59
CA LYS A 60 10.17 -15.15 -5.57
C LYS A 60 9.14 -14.98 -6.70
N ILE A 61 9.65 -14.97 -7.93
CA ILE A 61 8.82 -14.98 -9.14
C ILE A 61 7.91 -16.22 -9.11
N GLY A 62 6.61 -16.01 -9.26
CA GLY A 62 5.60 -17.09 -9.25
C GLY A 62 5.04 -17.47 -7.88
N SER A 63 5.52 -16.91 -6.76
CA SER A 63 4.94 -17.24 -5.44
C SER A 63 3.54 -16.64 -5.23
N HIS A 64 3.13 -15.69 -6.07
CA HIS A 64 1.89 -14.93 -5.96
C HIS A 64 1.69 -14.24 -4.60
N ALA A 65 2.75 -14.09 -3.79
CA ALA A 65 2.71 -13.43 -2.48
C ALA A 65 2.45 -11.92 -2.56
N SER A 66 2.49 -11.35 -3.77
CA SER A 66 2.12 -9.96 -4.06
C SER A 66 1.09 -9.94 -5.18
N ARG A 67 0.02 -9.17 -5.01
CA ARG A 67 -1.02 -8.95 -6.04
C ARG A 67 -1.21 -7.46 -6.30
N VAL A 68 -1.49 -7.09 -7.55
CA VAL A 68 -1.92 -5.72 -7.89
C VAL A 68 -3.37 -5.55 -7.46
N LEU A 69 -3.63 -4.54 -6.66
CA LEU A 69 -4.96 -4.18 -6.17
C LEU A 69 -5.62 -3.13 -7.08
N ALA A 70 -4.86 -2.14 -7.54
CA ALA A 70 -5.35 -1.06 -8.40
C ALA A 70 -4.19 -0.37 -9.14
N TYR A 71 -4.51 0.53 -10.07
CA TYR A 71 -3.57 1.45 -10.70
C TYR A 71 -3.97 2.89 -10.40
N PHE A 72 -3.02 3.74 -10.00
CA PHE A 72 -3.27 5.15 -9.78
C PHE A 72 -3.31 5.94 -11.10
N PRO A 73 -4.13 7.01 -11.15
CA PRO A 73 -4.15 7.92 -12.29
C PRO A 73 -2.81 8.65 -12.41
N ILE A 74 -2.41 8.94 -13.64
CA ILE A 74 -1.21 9.73 -13.94
C ILE A 74 -1.67 11.16 -14.22
N LEU A 75 -1.12 12.10 -13.45
CA LEU A 75 -1.34 13.52 -13.68
C LEU A 75 -0.18 14.09 -14.46
N ASP A 76 -0.49 14.84 -15.51
CA ASP A 76 0.53 15.55 -16.28
C ASP A 76 1.17 16.62 -15.41
N LYS A 77 2.50 16.68 -15.48
CA LYS A 77 3.28 17.65 -14.72
C LYS A 77 3.23 19.00 -15.43
N PRO A 78 2.98 20.12 -14.71
CA PRO A 78 3.00 21.44 -15.33
C PRO A 78 4.38 21.75 -15.93
N ALA A 79 4.39 22.19 -17.19
CA ALA A 79 5.60 22.44 -17.97
C ALA A 79 6.48 23.56 -17.35
N ASP A 80 5.83 24.60 -16.83
CA ASP A 80 6.51 25.84 -16.46
C ASP A 80 7.17 25.82 -15.07
N GLY A 81 7.06 24.72 -14.32
CA GLY A 81 7.69 24.56 -13.00
C GLY A 81 7.16 25.47 -11.87
N LYS A 82 6.42 26.54 -12.20
CA LYS A 82 5.89 27.54 -11.26
C LYS A 82 4.88 26.97 -10.25
N ASN A 83 4.18 25.89 -10.60
CA ASN A 83 3.13 25.28 -9.76
C ASN A 83 3.50 23.90 -9.19
N ARG A 84 4.80 23.61 -9.02
CA ARG A 84 5.27 22.29 -8.52
C ARG A 84 4.67 21.91 -7.17
N THR A 85 4.61 22.84 -6.22
CA THR A 85 4.09 22.60 -4.87
C THR A 85 2.59 22.29 -4.90
N TRP A 86 1.82 23.11 -5.60
CA TRP A 86 0.38 22.91 -5.77
C TRP A 86 0.07 21.59 -6.50
N TRP A 87 0.83 21.27 -7.55
CA TRP A 87 0.69 20.00 -8.28
C TRP A 87 0.97 18.80 -7.39
N SER A 88 2.02 18.84 -6.56
CA SER A 88 2.33 17.77 -5.61
C SER A 88 1.19 17.56 -4.60
N LEU A 89 0.62 18.65 -4.10
CA LEU A 89 -0.52 18.61 -3.18
C LEU A 89 -1.78 18.04 -3.85
N ALA A 90 -2.09 18.50 -5.06
CA ALA A 90 -3.22 18.00 -5.86
C ALA A 90 -3.06 16.50 -6.17
N ASN A 91 -1.85 16.07 -6.54
CA ASN A 91 -1.55 14.66 -6.80
C ASN A 91 -1.75 13.82 -5.53
N ALA A 92 -1.24 14.28 -4.38
CA ALA A 92 -1.46 13.60 -3.11
C ALA A 92 -2.97 13.52 -2.77
N ALA A 93 -3.72 14.61 -2.97
CA ALA A 93 -5.16 14.63 -2.71
C ALA A 93 -5.91 13.61 -3.58
N ILE A 94 -5.57 13.51 -4.87
CA ILE A 94 -6.17 12.53 -5.79
C ILE A 94 -5.83 11.10 -5.35
N ILE A 95 -4.56 10.82 -5.02
CA ILE A 95 -4.16 9.50 -4.51
C ILE A 95 -4.93 9.15 -3.24
N HIS A 96 -5.09 10.09 -2.31
CA HIS A 96 -5.89 9.88 -1.10
C HIS A 96 -7.36 9.57 -1.41
N GLN A 97 -7.97 10.22 -2.41
CA GLN A 97 -9.34 9.91 -2.82
C GLN A 97 -9.43 8.54 -3.50
N CYS A 98 -8.47 8.17 -4.35
CA CYS A 98 -8.40 6.83 -4.93
C CYS A 98 -8.31 5.76 -3.83
N LEU A 99 -7.46 5.97 -2.81
CA LEU A 99 -7.36 5.06 -1.67
C LEU A 99 -8.68 4.93 -0.92
N LYS A 100 -9.42 6.03 -0.70
CA LYS A 100 -10.76 5.94 -0.07
C LYS A 100 -11.72 5.07 -0.86
N ILE A 101 -11.71 5.16 -2.19
CA ILE A 101 -12.55 4.33 -3.07
C ILE A 101 -12.13 2.86 -2.99
N ILE A 102 -10.83 2.59 -3.12
CA ILE A 102 -10.26 1.23 -3.07
C ILE A 102 -10.54 0.55 -1.72
N PHE A 103 -10.47 1.31 -0.62
CA PHE A 103 -10.65 0.80 0.74
C PHE A 103 -12.07 0.91 1.29
N ALA A 104 -13.00 1.53 0.56
CA ALA A 104 -14.42 1.56 0.92
C ALA A 104 -15.01 0.18 1.31
N PRO A 105 -14.75 -0.94 0.60
CA PRO A 105 -15.27 -2.25 0.99
C PRO A 105 -14.69 -2.76 2.32
N PHE A 106 -13.49 -2.34 2.70
CA PHE A 106 -12.84 -2.77 3.96
C PHE A 106 -13.31 -1.98 5.18
N ALA A 107 -13.93 -0.82 4.98
CA ALA A 107 -14.43 0.02 6.06
C ALA A 107 -15.65 -0.60 6.77
N LYS A 108 -16.40 -1.45 6.07
CA LYS A 108 -17.51 -2.19 6.65
C LYS A 108 -17.01 -3.57 7.07
N ARG A 109 -17.06 -3.86 8.38
CA ARG A 109 -16.87 -5.22 8.87
C ARG A 109 -18.03 -6.06 8.30
N PRO A 110 -17.77 -7.08 7.46
CA PRO A 110 -18.84 -7.98 7.06
C PRO A 110 -19.41 -8.65 8.32
N PRO A 111 -20.73 -8.88 8.40
CA PRO A 111 -21.26 -9.75 9.43
C PRO A 111 -20.56 -11.11 9.32
N PHE A 112 -20.09 -11.65 10.44
CA PHE A 112 -19.64 -13.04 10.44
C PHE A 112 -20.87 -13.89 10.21
N THR A 113 -21.02 -14.40 8.99
CA THR A 113 -21.92 -15.52 8.70
C THR A 113 -21.20 -16.81 9.06
#